data_AF-A0A938LX23-F1
#
_entry.id   AF-A0A938LX23-F1
#
_cell.length_a   1.000
_cell.length_b   1.000
_cell.length_c   1.000
_cell.angle_alpha   90.00
_cell.angle_beta   90.00
_cell.angle_gamma   90.00
#
_symmetry.space_group_name_H-M   'P 1'
#
loop_
_entity.id
_entity.type
_entity.pdbx_description
1 polymer ?
#
loop_
_entity_poly.entity_id
_entity_poly.type
_entity_poly.pdbx_seq_one_letter_code
_entity_poly.pdbx_strand_id
1 'polypeptide(L)'
;MDRSTGRREFLRYAAAVTTGTGVLAGAGKAQEKKQPKRGARQKQKGAAGAPAQGQGARLLKGLQYRMLPQGLADAERFALARKCGFEGIELNAPIADLEAAKEMGALAKQAGVPIHGVVNGWAGPLSDPKPENVAK
;
A
#
# COMPACT_ATOMS: atom_id res chain seq x y z
N MET A 1 -34.81 -20.74 -1.16
CA MET A 1 -34.21 -19.65 -0.38
C MET A 1 -32.96 -19.17 -1.10
N ASP A 2 -33.00 -18.00 -1.73
CA ASP A 2 -31.81 -17.33 -2.24
C ASP A 2 -31.66 -16.00 -1.48
N ARG A 3 -30.55 -15.83 -0.76
CA ARG A 3 -30.22 -14.61 -0.02
C ARG A 3 -28.81 -14.19 -0.39
N SER A 4 -28.66 -13.66 -1.58
CA SER A 4 -27.53 -12.78 -1.90
C SER A 4 -27.86 -11.38 -1.40
N THR A 5 -27.49 -11.07 -0.15
CA THR A 5 -27.46 -9.69 0.31
C THR A 5 -26.27 -9.00 -0.34
N GLY A 6 -26.48 -8.48 -1.55
CA GLY A 6 -25.42 -7.85 -2.34
C GLY A 6 -24.80 -6.66 -1.60
N ARG A 7 -23.50 -6.42 -1.85
CA ARG A 7 -22.69 -5.32 -1.29
C ARG A 7 -23.39 -3.95 -1.29
N ARG A 8 -24.28 -3.70 -2.24
CA ARG A 8 -25.07 -2.46 -2.36
C ARG A 8 -26.13 -2.33 -1.25
N GLU A 9 -26.73 -3.42 -0.78
CA GLU A 9 -27.69 -3.42 0.33
C GLU A 9 -26.99 -3.23 1.67
N PHE A 10 -25.80 -3.83 1.86
CA PHE A 10 -24.98 -3.62 3.05
C PHE A 10 -24.60 -2.14 3.25
N LEU A 11 -24.21 -1.45 2.17
CA LEU A 11 -23.87 -0.02 2.25
C LEU A 11 -25.09 0.87 2.56
N ARG A 12 -26.29 0.48 2.14
CA ARG A 12 -27.53 1.21 2.49
C ARG A 12 -27.91 1.02 3.96
N TYR A 13 -27.75 -0.18 4.49
CA TYR A 13 -28.06 -0.48 5.89
C TYR A 13 -27.13 0.24 6.87
N ALA A 14 -25.82 0.33 6.57
CA ALA A 14 -24.85 1.01 7.43
C ALA A 14 -25.09 2.53 7.54
N ALA A 15 -25.64 3.17 6.50
CA ALA A 15 -25.95 4.60 6.52
C ALA A 15 -27.20 4.94 7.36
N ALA A 16 -28.11 3.98 7.57
CA ALA A 16 -29.37 4.21 8.27
C ALA A 16 -29.27 4.11 9.82
N VAL A 17 -28.15 3.62 10.36
CA VAL A 17 -27.99 3.37 11.81
C VAL A 17 -27.39 4.58 12.58
N THR A 18 -27.00 5.67 11.91
CA THR A 18 -26.43 6.85 12.59
C THR A 18 -27.42 7.98 12.87
N THR A 19 -28.70 7.82 12.52
CA THR A 19 -29.74 8.82 12.79
C THR A 19 -30.88 8.21 13.59
N GLY A 20 -30.70 8.06 14.91
CA GLY A 20 -31.85 7.87 15.80
C GLY A 20 -31.57 7.06 17.06
N THR A 21 -31.17 7.77 18.12
CA THR A 21 -31.35 7.53 19.58
C THR A 21 -30.19 8.23 20.30
N GLY A 22 -30.35 9.09 21.29
CA GLY A 22 -31.52 9.62 21.98
C GLY A 22 -31.04 10.74 22.93
N VAL A 23 -31.92 11.71 23.14
CA VAL A 23 -31.80 12.77 24.16
C VAL A 23 -32.01 12.14 25.53
N LEU A 24 -31.05 12.29 26.47
CA LEU A 24 -31.34 12.30 27.91
C LEU A 24 -30.37 13.26 28.65
N ALA A 25 -30.97 13.98 29.59
CA ALA A 25 -30.44 15.02 30.45
C ALA A 25 -29.35 14.56 31.43
N GLY A 26 -28.62 15.51 32.02
CA GLY A 26 -27.90 15.27 33.27
C GLY A 26 -26.84 16.30 33.61
N ALA A 27 -27.19 17.25 34.47
CA ALA A 27 -26.24 18.10 35.17
C ALA A 27 -25.33 17.24 36.08
N GLY A 28 -24.02 17.44 36.01
CA GLY A 28 -23.07 16.79 36.90
C GLY A 28 -21.71 17.46 36.81
N LYS A 29 -21.34 18.21 37.85
CA LYS A 29 -20.00 18.79 38.01
C LYS A 29 -18.99 17.65 38.16
N ALA A 30 -17.93 17.66 37.35
CA ALA A 30 -16.73 16.90 37.61
C ALA A 30 -15.51 17.79 37.33
N GLN A 31 -14.80 18.12 38.40
CA GLN A 31 -13.47 18.73 38.35
C GLN A 31 -12.52 17.80 37.60
N GLU A 32 -11.88 18.30 36.54
CA GLU A 32 -10.69 17.67 35.98
C GLU A 32 -9.47 18.58 36.14
N LYS A 33 -8.43 17.99 36.70
CA LYS A 33 -7.18 18.60 37.13
C LYS A 33 -6.42 19.19 35.93
N LYS A 34 -5.89 20.41 36.13
CA LYS A 34 -4.97 21.08 35.19
C LYS A 34 -3.77 20.18 34.89
N GLN A 35 -3.63 19.73 33.64
CA GLN A 35 -2.36 19.32 33.06
C GLN A 35 -1.81 20.42 32.13
N PRO A 36 -0.49 20.64 32.09
CA PRO A 36 0.13 21.78 31.42
C PRO A 36 0.01 21.67 29.89
N LYS A 37 -0.27 22.81 29.26
CA LYS A 37 -0.43 22.97 27.82
C LYS A 37 0.84 22.56 27.07
N ARG A 38 0.81 21.43 26.37
CA ARG A 38 1.78 21.15 25.28
C ARG A 38 1.55 22.19 24.19
N GLY A 39 2.61 22.91 23.86
CA GLY A 39 2.62 24.09 23.00
C GLY A 39 1.84 23.90 21.69
N ALA A 40 1.12 24.95 21.32
CA ALA A 40 0.46 25.05 20.03
C ALA A 40 1.50 24.90 18.92
N ARG A 41 1.40 23.82 18.13
CA ARG A 41 2.10 23.70 16.85
C ARG A 41 1.49 24.73 15.91
N GLN A 42 2.23 25.83 15.73
CA GLN A 42 1.86 26.93 14.86
C GLN A 42 1.63 26.42 13.44
N LYS A 43 0.41 26.62 12.92
CA LYS A 43 0.01 26.29 11.56
C LYS A 43 0.73 27.26 10.61
N GLN A 44 1.91 26.90 10.12
CA GLN A 44 2.54 27.62 9.01
C GLN A 44 1.74 27.33 7.73
N LYS A 45 1.07 28.37 7.21
CA LYS A 45 0.58 28.39 5.83
C LYS A 45 1.80 28.58 4.91
N GLY A 46 2.26 27.51 4.27
CA GLY A 46 3.27 27.55 3.22
C GLY A 46 2.61 27.69 1.84
N ALA A 47 3.22 28.52 1.00
CA ALA A 47 2.77 28.96 -0.32
C ALA A 47 2.66 27.82 -1.35
N ALA A 48 1.84 28.05 -2.38
CA ALA A 48 1.68 27.16 -3.53
C ALA A 48 2.99 27.03 -4.31
N GLY A 49 3.53 25.81 -4.39
CA GLY A 49 4.71 25.49 -5.19
C GLY A 49 4.84 23.98 -5.39
N ALA A 50 4.80 23.57 -6.67
CA ALA A 50 5.09 22.25 -7.25
C ALA A 50 4.29 21.03 -6.72
N PRO A 51 3.97 20.03 -7.57
CA PRO A 51 3.42 18.78 -7.07
C PRO A 51 4.45 18.16 -6.12
N ALA A 52 4.02 17.93 -4.87
CA ALA A 52 4.82 17.20 -3.91
C ALA A 52 5.22 15.87 -4.52
N GLN A 53 6.52 15.65 -4.71
CA GLN A 53 7.07 14.30 -4.75
C GLN A 53 6.75 13.69 -3.39
N GLY A 54 5.61 13.00 -3.35
CA GLY A 54 4.92 12.67 -2.11
C GLY A 54 5.85 11.90 -1.19
N GLN A 55 5.87 12.32 0.08
CA GLN A 55 6.17 11.47 1.23
C GLN A 55 5.63 10.07 0.90
N GLY A 56 6.52 9.09 0.75
CA GLY A 56 6.28 7.84 0.03
C GLY A 56 4.84 7.35 0.21
N ALA A 57 4.03 7.44 -0.86
CA ALA A 57 2.66 7.00 -0.80
C ALA A 57 2.67 5.56 -0.30
N ARG A 58 2.00 5.32 0.83
CA ARG A 58 1.94 3.98 1.44
C ARG A 58 1.26 3.07 0.43
N LEU A 59 2.03 2.18 -0.19
CA LEU A 59 1.50 1.14 -1.07
C LEU A 59 0.55 0.28 -0.25
N LEU A 60 -0.74 0.27 -0.61
CA LEU A 60 -1.75 -0.48 0.12
C LEU A 60 -1.76 -1.96 -0.28
N LYS A 61 -1.49 -2.25 -1.56
CA LYS A 61 -1.52 -3.60 -2.14
C LYS A 61 -0.39 -3.80 -3.14
N GLY A 62 0.52 -4.71 -2.82
CA GLY A 62 1.54 -5.23 -3.74
C GLY A 62 1.11 -6.52 -4.44
N LEU A 63 1.74 -6.84 -5.57
CA LEU A 63 1.57 -8.10 -6.30
C LEU A 63 2.93 -8.68 -6.66
N GLN A 64 3.12 -9.99 -6.47
CA GLN A 64 4.28 -10.67 -7.03
C GLN A 64 4.17 -10.76 -8.55
N TYR A 65 5.24 -10.39 -9.24
CA TYR A 65 5.29 -10.32 -10.69
C TYR A 65 4.86 -11.62 -11.38
N ARG A 66 5.27 -12.79 -10.84
CA ARG A 66 4.89 -14.12 -11.35
C ARG A 66 3.42 -14.51 -11.20
N MET A 67 2.62 -13.75 -10.45
CA MET A 67 1.16 -13.96 -10.38
C MET A 67 0.44 -13.40 -11.61
N LEU A 68 1.13 -12.64 -12.47
CA LEU A 68 0.59 -12.13 -13.73
C LEU A 68 0.71 -13.17 -14.86
N PRO A 69 -0.16 -13.14 -15.88
CA PRO A 69 -0.13 -14.13 -16.96
C PRO A 69 1.20 -14.12 -17.73
N GLN A 70 1.80 -15.31 -17.90
CA GLN A 70 3.12 -15.45 -18.53
C GLN A 70 3.14 -15.16 -20.04
N GLY A 71 1.99 -15.17 -20.72
CA GLY A 71 1.89 -14.90 -22.16
C GLY A 71 1.87 -13.42 -22.54
N LEU A 72 1.81 -12.52 -21.55
CA LEU A 72 1.77 -11.07 -21.79
C LEU A 72 3.16 -10.45 -21.77
N ALA A 73 3.37 -9.39 -22.53
CA ALA A 73 4.55 -8.55 -22.41
C ALA A 73 4.58 -7.81 -21.07
N ASP A 74 5.77 -7.41 -20.60
CA ASP A 74 5.94 -6.78 -19.27
C ASP A 74 5.05 -5.54 -19.09
N ALA A 75 5.00 -4.66 -20.10
CA ALA A 75 4.15 -3.47 -20.09
C ALA A 75 2.67 -3.80 -19.91
N GLU A 76 2.18 -4.85 -20.58
CA GLU A 76 0.80 -5.31 -20.49
C GLU A 76 0.50 -5.92 -19.12
N ARG A 77 1.46 -6.65 -18.55
CA ARG A 77 1.37 -7.19 -17.18
C ARG A 77 1.26 -6.06 -16.15
N PHE A 78 2.08 -5.02 -16.26
CA PHE A 78 2.00 -3.87 -15.36
C PHE A 78 0.69 -3.09 -15.51
N ALA A 79 0.23 -2.88 -16.75
CA ALA A 79 -1.06 -2.26 -17.01
C ALA A 79 -2.21 -3.09 -16.41
N LEU A 80 -2.16 -4.42 -16.52
CA LEU A 80 -3.12 -5.33 -15.91
C LEU A 80 -3.10 -5.22 -14.38
N ALA A 81 -1.92 -5.21 -13.75
CA ALA A 81 -1.79 -5.06 -12.31
C ALA A 81 -2.43 -3.75 -11.82
N ARG A 82 -2.19 -2.64 -12.53
CA ARG A 82 -2.82 -1.35 -12.24
C ARG A 82 -4.34 -1.41 -12.39
N LYS A 83 -4.84 -2.02 -13.47
CA LYS A 83 -6.28 -2.21 -13.74
C LYS A 83 -6.96 -3.02 -12.64
N CYS A 84 -6.27 -4.00 -12.07
CA CYS A 84 -6.74 -4.79 -10.93
C CYS A 84 -6.63 -4.06 -9.57
N GLY A 85 -6.07 -2.84 -9.56
CA GLY A 85 -5.96 -2.00 -8.36
C GLY A 85 -4.79 -2.37 -7.44
N PHE A 86 -3.74 -3.00 -7.97
CA PHE A 86 -2.45 -3.07 -7.28
C PHE A 86 -1.68 -1.77 -7.46
N GLU A 87 -0.84 -1.46 -6.47
CA GLU A 87 -0.11 -0.20 -6.40
C GLU A 87 1.41 -0.40 -6.51
N GLY A 88 1.89 -1.63 -6.36
CA GLY A 88 3.30 -1.95 -6.52
C GLY A 88 3.53 -3.39 -6.92
N ILE A 89 4.71 -3.64 -7.48
CA ILE A 89 5.16 -4.97 -7.90
C ILE A 89 6.34 -5.45 -7.06
N GLU A 90 6.32 -6.71 -6.67
CA GLU A 90 7.47 -7.43 -6.10
C GLU A 90 8.05 -8.36 -7.17
N LEU A 91 9.35 -8.25 -7.46
CA LEU A 91 10.03 -9.20 -8.34
C LEU A 91 10.34 -10.49 -7.57
N ASN A 92 10.15 -11.63 -8.23
CA ASN A 92 10.38 -12.94 -7.61
C ASN A 92 11.87 -13.34 -7.53
N ALA A 93 12.74 -12.64 -8.26
CA ALA A 93 14.19 -12.84 -8.27
C ALA A 93 14.90 -11.54 -8.72
N PRO A 94 16.19 -11.39 -8.40
CA PRO A 94 17.01 -10.32 -8.98
C PRO A 94 17.15 -10.49 -10.51
N ILE A 95 17.14 -9.36 -11.22
CA ILE A 95 17.50 -9.32 -12.65
C ILE A 95 19.01 -9.08 -12.71
N ALA A 96 19.76 -10.01 -13.32
CA ALA A 96 21.22 -9.97 -13.34
C ALA A 96 21.76 -8.86 -14.24
N ASP A 97 21.11 -8.61 -15.38
CA ASP A 97 21.48 -7.55 -16.30
C ASP A 97 20.95 -6.18 -15.83
N LEU A 98 21.84 -5.20 -15.75
CA LEU A 98 21.51 -3.89 -15.19
C LEU A 98 20.61 -3.07 -16.11
N GLU A 99 20.76 -3.19 -17.43
CA GLU A 99 19.93 -2.45 -18.38
C GLU A 99 18.50 -3.01 -18.43
N ALA A 100 18.36 -4.34 -18.44
CA ALA A 100 17.07 -5.01 -18.29
C ALA A 100 16.38 -4.63 -16.97
N ALA A 101 17.14 -4.53 -15.86
CA ALA A 101 16.59 -4.09 -14.58
C ALA A 101 16.08 -2.63 -14.64
N LYS A 102 16.80 -1.73 -15.31
CA LYS A 102 16.39 -0.33 -15.52
C LYS A 102 15.13 -0.26 -16.38
N GLU A 103 15.08 -0.99 -17.48
CA GLU A 103 13.93 -1.04 -18.38
C GLU A 103 12.69 -1.54 -17.66
N MET A 104 12.79 -2.67 -16.93
CA MET A 104 11.70 -3.21 -16.13
C MET A 104 11.20 -2.22 -15.08
N GLY A 105 12.10 -1.52 -14.39
CA GLY A 105 11.76 -0.47 -13.45
C GLY A 105 11.07 0.74 -14.10
N ALA A 106 11.48 1.12 -15.32
CA ALA A 106 10.86 2.21 -16.06
C ALA A 106 9.43 1.87 -16.49
N LEU A 107 9.21 0.68 -17.04
CA LEU A 107 7.88 0.18 -17.44
C LEU A 107 6.91 0.14 -16.25
N ALA A 108 7.36 -0.39 -15.10
CA ALA A 108 6.55 -0.46 -13.89
C ALA A 108 6.16 0.94 -13.36
N LYS A 109 7.11 1.89 -13.37
CA LYS A 109 6.85 3.29 -13.00
C LYS A 109 5.88 3.96 -13.96
N GLN A 110 6.05 3.77 -15.26
CA GLN A 110 5.17 4.33 -16.29
C GLN A 110 3.73 3.82 -16.13
N ALA A 111 3.55 2.55 -15.77
CA ALA A 111 2.24 1.96 -15.50
C ALA A 111 1.63 2.35 -14.13
N GLY A 112 2.35 3.10 -13.29
CA GLY A 112 1.90 3.50 -11.96
C GLY A 112 1.85 2.36 -10.95
N VAL A 113 2.70 1.35 -11.13
CA VAL A 113 2.87 0.18 -10.23
C VAL A 113 4.37 -0.07 -9.97
N PRO A 114 5.09 0.87 -9.32
CA PRO A 114 6.53 0.76 -9.14
C PRO A 114 6.96 -0.56 -8.50
N ILE A 115 8.14 -1.02 -8.90
CA ILE A 115 8.80 -2.16 -8.23
C ILE A 115 9.24 -1.68 -6.85
N HIS A 116 8.66 -2.27 -5.81
CA HIS A 116 8.86 -1.86 -4.42
C HIS A 116 9.70 -2.87 -3.62
N GLY A 117 9.90 -4.06 -4.17
CA GLY A 117 10.66 -5.13 -3.52
C GLY A 117 11.17 -6.16 -4.53
N VAL A 118 12.21 -6.86 -4.14
CA VAL A 118 12.80 -7.97 -4.90
C VAL A 118 13.07 -9.09 -3.91
N VAL A 119 12.51 -10.26 -4.20
CA VAL A 119 12.81 -11.48 -3.44
C VAL A 119 14.19 -11.98 -3.84
N ASN A 120 15.00 -12.34 -2.85
CA ASN A 120 16.31 -12.94 -3.03
C ASN A 120 16.53 -14.02 -1.96
N GLY A 121 17.52 -14.89 -2.15
CA GLY A 121 17.96 -15.86 -1.13
C GLY A 121 17.52 -17.30 -1.37
N TRP A 122 16.97 -17.63 -2.55
CA TRP A 122 16.56 -19.01 -2.87
C TRP A 122 17.71 -19.91 -3.36
N ALA A 123 18.92 -19.37 -3.56
CA ALA A 123 20.08 -20.13 -4.03
C ALA A 123 20.74 -20.99 -2.92
N GLY A 124 20.42 -20.74 -1.64
CA GLY A 124 20.96 -21.46 -0.49
C GLY A 124 20.82 -20.65 0.80
N PRO A 125 20.73 -21.29 1.97
CA PRO A 125 20.66 -20.58 3.24
C PRO A 125 22.00 -19.90 3.56
N LEU A 126 21.97 -18.70 4.12
CA LEU A 126 23.18 -18.02 4.61
C LEU A 126 23.84 -18.73 5.80
N SER A 127 23.21 -19.79 6.33
CA SER A 127 23.70 -20.64 7.41
C SER A 127 24.32 -21.95 6.94
N ASP A 128 24.56 -22.12 5.62
CA ASP A 128 25.21 -23.33 5.12
C ASP A 128 26.63 -23.45 5.71
N PRO A 129 27.01 -24.60 6.30
CA PRO A 129 28.33 -24.77 6.91
C PRO A 129 29.48 -24.79 5.89
N LYS A 130 29.18 -24.97 4.59
CA LYS A 130 30.17 -24.97 3.51
C LYS A 130 30.42 -23.53 3.03
N PRO A 131 31.66 -22.99 3.17
CA PRO A 131 31.98 -21.63 2.76
C PRO A 131 31.64 -21.33 1.29
N GLU A 132 31.80 -22.30 0.40
CA GLU A 132 31.48 -22.19 -1.02
C GLU A 132 29.99 -21.95 -1.30
N ASN A 133 29.10 -22.32 -0.38
CA ASN A 133 27.66 -22.15 -0.51
C ASN A 133 27.15 -20.80 0.04
N VAL A 134 28.00 -20.07 0.79
CA VAL A 134 27.69 -18.74 1.36
C VAL A 134 28.54 -17.62 0.77
N ALA A 135 29.64 -17.95 0.09
CA ALA A 135 30.44 -17.01 -0.68
C ALA A 135 29.61 -16.40 -1.81
N LYS A 136 29.56 -15.07 -1.88
CA LYS A 136 28.86 -14.29 -2.91
C LYS A 136 29.85 -13.64 -3.85
#